data_AF-A0A9Q1HDS2-F1
#
_entry.id   AF-A0A9Q1HDS2-F1
#
_cell.length_a   1.000
_cell.length_b   1.000
_cell.length_c   1.000
_cell.angle_alpha   90.00
_cell.angle_beta   90.00
_cell.angle_gamma   90.00
#
_symmetry.space_group_name_H-M   'P 1'
#
loop_
_entity.id
_entity.type
_entity.pdbx_description
1 polymer ?
#
loop_
_entity_poly.entity_id
_entity_poly.type
_entity_poly.pdbx_seq_one_letter_code
_entity_poly.pdbx_strand_id
1 'polypeptide(L)'
;MGAVSSGHYTFYDGIIFIKWALVSKLYPNMEIQCNINSREPPTVQVSEELVEALISADIAVSVVNEDKSLKHLFTVSKTIEMAGTVKVVDTQLTWEIDSFWCRIDLRESEVEDLDFDIVRSALEFACHAFIKQYIKDMGTTGVTLPELPGDLKLTDIQFSQGEGYVKIGFDLE
;
A
#
# COMPACT_ATOMS: atom_id res chain seq x y z
N MET A 1 10.44 -31.52 -0.93
CA MET A 1 9.49 -30.86 -0.02
C MET A 1 10.02 -29.46 0.23
N GLY A 2 9.34 -28.46 -0.34
CA GLY A 2 9.83 -27.08 -0.39
C GLY A 2 9.72 -26.38 0.96
N ALA A 3 10.82 -25.80 1.43
CA ALA A 3 10.82 -24.89 2.55
C ALA A 3 10.14 -23.59 2.10
N VAL A 4 8.94 -23.33 2.61
CA VAL A 4 8.33 -22.01 2.59
C VAL A 4 9.08 -21.20 3.64
N SER A 5 10.04 -20.38 3.22
CA SER A 5 10.63 -19.39 4.12
C SER A 5 9.59 -18.32 4.38
N SER A 6 8.97 -18.37 5.56
CA SER A 6 8.19 -17.27 6.12
C SER A 6 9.11 -16.05 6.24
N GLY A 7 8.97 -15.11 5.32
CA GLY A 7 9.60 -13.80 5.45
C GLY A 7 8.94 -13.08 6.62
N HIS A 8 9.71 -12.85 7.69
CA HIS A 8 9.34 -11.88 8.72
C HIS A 8 9.56 -10.49 8.12
N TYR A 9 8.48 -9.73 7.95
CA TYR A 9 8.53 -8.32 7.58
C TYR A 9 8.06 -7.50 8.77
N THR A 10 8.81 -6.47 9.13
CA THR A 10 8.40 -5.51 10.15
C THR A 10 8.28 -4.14 9.49
N PHE A 11 7.08 -3.57 9.52
CA PHE A 11 6.83 -2.21 9.09
C PHE A 11 7.24 -1.27 10.22
N TYR A 12 8.27 -0.45 10.00
CA TYR A 12 8.58 0.71 10.84
C TYR A 12 8.67 1.93 9.92
N ASP A 13 7.83 2.94 10.14
CA ASP A 13 7.96 4.29 9.56
C ASP A 13 8.28 4.34 8.04
N GLY A 14 7.60 3.51 7.23
CA GLY A 14 7.78 3.51 5.76
C GLY A 14 8.98 2.72 5.23
N ILE A 15 9.67 1.95 6.08
CA ILE A 15 10.80 1.09 5.72
C ILE A 15 10.34 -0.36 5.59
N ILE A 16 10.68 -1.01 4.47
CA ILE A 16 10.47 -2.45 4.25
C ILE A 16 11.83 -3.13 4.03
N PHE A 17 12.09 -4.21 4.78
CA PHE A 17 13.23 -5.09 4.55
C PHE A 17 12.80 -6.29 3.71
N ILE A 18 13.31 -6.41 2.49
CA ILE A 18 13.04 -7.54 1.60
C ILE A 18 14.36 -8.24 1.27
N LYS A 19 14.46 -9.54 1.55
CA LYS A 19 15.55 -10.35 0.99
C LYS A 19 15.30 -10.59 -0.49
N TRP A 20 16.09 -9.92 -1.33
CA TRP A 20 15.90 -9.95 -2.77
C TRP A 20 17.04 -10.69 -3.45
N ALA A 21 16.75 -11.88 -3.99
CA ALA A 21 17.78 -12.79 -4.50
C ALA A 21 18.73 -12.18 -5.55
N LEU A 22 18.25 -11.23 -6.36
CA LEU A 22 19.09 -10.54 -7.35
C LEU A 22 20.08 -9.58 -6.69
N VAL A 23 19.60 -8.71 -5.80
CA VAL A 23 20.45 -7.78 -5.03
C VAL A 23 21.38 -8.56 -4.11
N SER A 24 20.92 -9.66 -3.52
CA SER A 24 21.76 -10.57 -2.71
C SER A 24 22.86 -11.29 -3.50
N LYS A 25 22.78 -11.35 -4.84
CA LYS A 25 23.93 -11.83 -5.66
C LYS A 25 25.01 -10.77 -5.81
N LEU A 26 24.61 -9.51 -6.03
CA LEU A 26 25.55 -8.39 -6.17
C LEU A 26 26.14 -7.95 -4.82
N TYR A 27 25.34 -8.09 -3.75
CA TYR A 27 25.66 -7.67 -2.39
C TYR A 27 25.36 -8.82 -1.41
N PRO A 28 26.18 -9.88 -1.39
CA PRO A 28 25.95 -11.05 -0.56
C PRO A 28 26.04 -10.70 0.92
N ASN A 29 25.10 -11.21 1.71
CA ASN A 29 25.01 -11.02 3.18
C ASN A 29 24.83 -9.56 3.64
N MET A 30 24.49 -8.64 2.75
CA MET A 30 24.13 -7.27 3.13
C MET A 30 22.62 -7.13 3.31
N GLU A 31 22.22 -6.28 4.26
CA GLU A 31 20.81 -5.92 4.42
C GLU A 31 20.39 -4.93 3.34
N ILE A 32 19.16 -5.10 2.83
CA ILE A 32 18.57 -4.22 1.83
C ILE A 32 17.50 -3.39 2.54
N GLN A 33 17.61 -2.07 2.40
CA GLN A 33 16.65 -1.12 2.88
C GLN A 33 15.88 -0.51 1.71
N CYS A 34 14.56 -0.61 1.76
CA CYS A 34 13.67 0.08 0.82
C CYS A 34 12.99 1.25 1.54
N ASN A 35 13.21 2.46 1.05
CA ASN A 35 12.56 3.67 1.55
C ASN A 35 11.45 4.07 0.58
N ILE A 36 10.21 4.09 1.07
CA ILE A 36 9.03 4.42 0.27
C ILE A 36 8.58 5.85 0.62
N ASN A 37 8.62 6.75 -0.36
CA ASN A 37 8.23 8.14 -0.18
C ASN A 37 7.06 8.48 -1.10
N SER A 38 5.96 8.99 -0.53
CA SER A 38 4.86 9.51 -1.36
C SER A 38 5.33 10.76 -2.11
N ARG A 39 5.04 10.84 -3.41
CA ARG A 39 5.34 12.02 -4.22
C ARG A 39 4.34 13.15 -3.97
N GLU A 40 3.10 12.76 -3.74
CA GLU A 40 1.96 13.63 -3.51
C GLU A 40 0.96 12.90 -2.59
N PRO A 41 0.03 13.62 -1.95
CA PRO A 41 -1.10 12.99 -1.27
C PRO A 41 -1.90 12.11 -2.24
N PRO A 42 -2.42 10.94 -1.80
CA PRO A 42 -3.31 10.12 -2.61
C PRO A 42 -4.50 10.93 -3.11
N THR A 43 -4.85 10.75 -4.38
CA THR A 43 -6.09 11.32 -4.94
C THR A 43 -7.19 10.27 -4.84
N VAL A 44 -8.36 10.67 -4.34
CA VAL A 44 -9.54 9.82 -4.24
C VAL A 44 -10.67 10.44 -5.05
N GLN A 45 -11.30 9.64 -5.90
CA GLN A 45 -12.49 10.01 -6.66
C GLN A 45 -13.64 9.12 -6.24
N VAL A 46 -14.82 9.71 -6.03
CA VAL A 46 -16.03 8.99 -5.65
C VAL A 46 -17.06 9.20 -6.76
N SER A 47 -17.59 8.11 -7.28
CA SER A 47 -18.72 8.11 -8.21
C SER A 47 -19.93 7.44 -7.58
N GLU A 48 -21.04 7.35 -8.31
CA GLU A 48 -22.23 6.62 -7.84
C GLU A 48 -21.98 5.10 -7.71
N GLU A 49 -21.02 4.56 -8.46
CA GLU A 49 -20.79 3.10 -8.52
C GLU A 49 -19.57 2.66 -7.70
N LEU A 50 -18.50 3.46 -7.69
CA LEU A 50 -17.20 3.06 -7.16
C LEU A 50 -16.38 4.23 -6.61
N VAL A 51 -15.41 3.88 -5.77
CA VAL A 51 -14.37 4.77 -5.25
C VAL A 51 -13.04 4.38 -5.87
N GLU A 52 -12.38 5.34 -6.50
CA GLU A 52 -11.06 5.17 -7.12
C GLU A 52 -10.00 5.90 -6.30
N ALA A 53 -8.83 5.29 -6.16
CA ALA A 53 -7.68 5.93 -5.54
C ALA A 53 -6.44 5.79 -6.42
N LEU A 54 -5.72 6.90 -6.56
CA LEU A 54 -4.43 6.99 -7.25
C LEU A 54 -3.35 7.35 -6.23
N ILE A 55 -2.33 6.50 -6.14
CA ILE A 55 -1.20 6.67 -5.21
C ILE A 55 0.10 6.71 -6.01
N SER A 56 0.83 7.80 -5.88
CA SER A 56 2.15 8.00 -6.49
C SER A 56 3.24 8.00 -5.43
N ALA A 57 4.20 7.09 -5.53
CA ALA A 57 5.35 7.02 -4.62
C ALA A 57 6.66 6.80 -5.39
N ASP A 58 7.78 7.01 -4.71
CA ASP A 58 9.10 6.59 -5.13
C ASP A 58 9.66 5.59 -4.11
N ILE A 59 10.36 4.57 -4.59
CA ILE A 59 11.04 3.57 -3.77
C ILE A 59 12.52 3.69 -4.05
N ALA A 60 13.27 4.19 -3.07
CA ALA A 60 14.73 4.19 -3.10
C ALA A 60 15.24 2.92 -2.43
N VAL A 61 16.05 2.16 -3.16
CA VAL A 61 16.64 0.90 -2.69
C VAL A 61 18.11 1.13 -2.39
N SER A 62 18.52 0.77 -1.19
CA SER A 62 19.90 0.89 -0.71
C SER A 62 20.35 -0.39 -0.01
N VAL A 63 21.66 -0.62 0.05
CA VAL A 63 22.25 -1.63 0.94
C VAL A 63 22.84 -0.97 2.18
N VAL A 64 22.72 -1.66 3.31
CA VAL A 64 23.31 -1.24 4.58
C VAL A 64 24.71 -1.82 4.67
N ASN A 65 25.71 -0.94 4.73
CA ASN A 65 27.11 -1.31 4.93
C ASN A 65 27.37 -1.75 6.38
N GLU A 66 28.53 -2.37 6.63
CA GLU A 66 28.95 -2.79 7.98
C GLU A 66 29.04 -1.61 8.98
N ASP A 67 29.36 -0.41 8.49
CA ASP A 67 29.40 0.83 9.26
C ASP A 67 28.01 1.49 9.44
N LYS A 68 26.94 0.80 9.00
CA LYS A 68 25.55 1.26 8.96
C LYS A 68 25.28 2.43 8.01
N SER A 69 26.23 2.81 7.17
CA SER A 69 25.97 3.75 6.08
C SER A 69 25.12 3.10 5.00
N LEU A 70 24.33 3.92 4.29
CA LEU A 70 23.51 3.47 3.16
C LEU A 70 24.24 3.72 1.85
N LYS A 71 24.45 2.66 1.07
CA LYS A 71 24.85 2.79 -0.34
C LYS A 71 23.60 2.68 -1.21
N HIS A 72 23.27 3.76 -1.90
CA HIS A 72 22.18 3.79 -2.87
C HIS A 72 22.44 2.82 -4.03
N LEU A 73 21.39 2.12 -4.48
CA LEU A 73 21.46 1.23 -5.64
C LEU A 73 20.64 1.76 -6.80
N PHE A 74 19.35 2.03 -6.58
CA PHE A 74 18.45 2.55 -7.61
C PHE A 74 17.18 3.12 -6.98
N THR A 75 16.50 3.99 -7.71
CA THR A 75 15.17 4.50 -7.36
C THR A 75 14.18 4.13 -8.46
N VAL A 76 13.00 3.69 -8.05
CA VAL A 76 11.87 3.46 -8.95
C VAL A 76 10.72 4.38 -8.60
N SER A 77 9.98 4.85 -9.60
CA SER A 77 8.63 5.37 -9.38
C SER A 77 7.63 4.25 -9.34
N LYS A 78 6.68 4.38 -8.45
CA LYS A 78 5.52 3.51 -8.32
C LYS A 78 4.24 4.31 -8.45
N THR A 79 3.30 3.77 -9.22
CA THR A 79 1.93 4.26 -9.29
C THR A 79 0.99 3.10 -8.99
N ILE A 80 0.06 3.30 -8.06
CA ILE A 80 -1.01 2.34 -7.75
C ILE A 80 -2.33 2.99 -8.12
N GLU A 81 -3.13 2.25 -8.88
CA GLU A 81 -4.51 2.57 -9.17
C GLU A 81 -5.37 1.48 -8.56
N MET A 82 -6.38 1.86 -7.79
CA MET A 82 -7.33 0.91 -7.22
C MET A 82 -8.74 1.45 -7.32
N ALA A 83 -9.69 0.56 -7.58
CA ALA A 83 -11.11 0.87 -7.48
C ALA A 83 -11.77 -0.13 -6.53
N GLY A 84 -12.80 0.34 -5.84
CA GLY A 84 -13.50 -0.47 -4.86
C GLY A 84 -14.86 0.10 -4.49
N THR A 85 -15.56 -0.64 -3.65
CA THR A 85 -16.83 -0.21 -3.06
C THR A 85 -16.63 0.12 -1.59
N VAL A 86 -17.36 1.12 -1.13
CA VAL A 86 -17.40 1.52 0.28
C VAL A 86 -18.79 1.23 0.81
N LYS A 87 -18.88 0.78 2.06
CA LYS A 87 -20.16 0.52 2.74
C LYS A 87 -20.02 0.77 4.22
N VAL A 88 -21.16 0.95 4.89
CA VAL A 88 -21.20 0.94 6.36
C VAL A 88 -21.75 -0.39 6.83
N VAL A 89 -21.00 -1.06 7.71
CA VAL A 89 -21.42 -2.27 8.43
C VAL A 89 -21.38 -1.94 9.91
N ASP A 90 -22.52 -2.06 10.59
CA ASP A 90 -22.72 -1.55 11.94
C ASP A 90 -22.28 -0.07 12.03
N THR A 91 -21.27 0.26 12.84
CA THR A 91 -20.71 1.62 12.97
C THR A 91 -19.34 1.76 12.31
N GLN A 92 -19.02 0.92 11.32
CA GLN A 92 -17.73 0.92 10.63
C GLN A 92 -17.90 1.23 9.15
N LEU A 93 -17.13 2.22 8.68
CA LEU A 93 -16.93 2.45 7.25
C LEU A 93 -15.91 1.43 6.74
N THR A 94 -16.37 0.48 5.93
CA THR A 94 -15.59 -0.62 5.37
C THR A 94 -15.47 -0.47 3.87
N TRP A 95 -14.48 -1.13 3.26
CA TRP A 95 -14.32 -1.15 1.81
C TRP A 95 -13.82 -2.49 1.29
N GLU A 96 -14.16 -2.75 0.03
CA GLU A 96 -13.67 -3.89 -0.74
C GLU A 96 -12.93 -3.39 -1.97
N ILE A 97 -11.86 -4.10 -2.37
CA ILE A 97 -11.05 -3.76 -3.53
C ILE A 97 -11.51 -4.61 -4.71
N ASP A 98 -12.09 -3.98 -5.71
CA ASP A 98 -12.57 -4.62 -6.94
C ASP A 98 -11.45 -4.73 -7.98
N SER A 99 -10.66 -3.67 -8.11
CA SER A 99 -9.54 -3.60 -9.04
C SER A 99 -8.29 -3.05 -8.35
N PHE A 100 -7.13 -3.56 -8.76
CA PHE A 100 -5.85 -3.12 -8.26
C PHE A 100 -4.82 -3.27 -9.37
N TRP A 101 -4.19 -2.15 -9.73
CA TRP A 101 -3.13 -2.09 -10.70
C TRP A 101 -1.92 -1.37 -10.08
N CYS A 102 -0.74 -1.84 -10.45
CA CYS A 102 0.51 -1.26 -9.98
C CYS A 102 1.46 -1.19 -11.16
N ARG A 103 2.04 -0.01 -11.36
CA ARG A 103 3.09 0.21 -12.34
C ARG A 103 4.35 0.71 -11.64
N ILE A 104 5.47 0.19 -12.12
CA ILE A 104 6.78 0.47 -11.57
C ILE A 104 7.73 0.79 -12.73
N ASP A 105 8.30 1.98 -12.69
CA ASP A 105 9.22 2.49 -13.71
C ASP A 105 10.55 2.86 -13.05
N LEU A 106 11.67 2.54 -13.70
CA LEU A 106 13.00 2.92 -13.23
C LEU A 106 13.19 4.43 -13.38
N ARG A 107 13.73 5.08 -12.35
CA ARG A 107 14.10 6.51 -12.40
C ARG A 107 15.60 6.72 -12.53
N GLU A 108 16.35 6.06 -11.65
CA GLU A 108 17.80 6.17 -11.56
C GLU A 108 18.38 4.84 -11.07
N SER A 109 19.61 4.54 -11.49
CA SER A 109 20.35 3.35 -11.07
C SER A 109 21.84 3.66 -11.02
N GLU A 110 22.47 3.28 -9.91
CA GLU A 110 23.92 3.22 -9.71
C GLU A 110 24.47 1.81 -9.99
N VAL A 111 23.58 0.85 -10.31
CA VAL A 111 23.95 -0.50 -10.72
C VAL A 111 24.04 -0.54 -12.23
N GLU A 112 25.27 -0.74 -12.73
CA GLU A 112 25.55 -0.99 -14.14
C GLU A 112 24.87 -2.31 -14.58
N ASP A 113 24.28 -2.32 -15.78
CA ASP A 113 23.55 -3.45 -16.35
C ASP A 113 22.44 -4.04 -15.46
N LEU A 114 21.73 -3.19 -14.71
CA LEU A 114 20.55 -3.60 -13.95
C LEU A 114 19.47 -4.18 -14.87
N ASP A 115 19.23 -5.48 -14.76
CA ASP A 115 18.06 -6.14 -15.36
C ASP A 115 16.79 -5.69 -14.64
N PHE A 116 16.26 -4.56 -15.10
CA PHE A 116 15.11 -3.92 -14.49
C PHE A 116 13.82 -4.73 -14.66
N ASP A 117 13.73 -5.61 -15.67
CA ASP A 117 12.53 -6.41 -15.87
C ASP A 117 12.32 -7.39 -14.70
N ILE A 118 13.39 -8.01 -14.21
CA ILE A 118 13.36 -8.88 -13.02
C ILE A 118 12.99 -8.08 -11.77
N VAL A 119 13.60 -6.89 -11.61
CA VAL A 119 13.34 -5.98 -10.48
C VAL A 119 11.87 -5.55 -10.48
N ARG A 120 11.37 -5.10 -11.63
CA ARG A 120 9.97 -4.71 -11.82
C ARG A 120 9.03 -5.84 -11.44
N SER A 121 9.22 -7.04 -11.99
CA SER A 121 8.33 -8.19 -11.69
C SER A 121 8.30 -8.55 -10.21
N ALA A 122 9.43 -8.50 -9.52
CA ALA A 122 9.47 -8.78 -8.09
C ALA A 122 8.80 -7.68 -7.24
N LEU A 123 8.96 -6.41 -7.61
CA LEU A 123 8.29 -5.31 -6.91
C LEU A 123 6.78 -5.28 -7.19
N GLU A 124 6.36 -5.60 -8.42
CA GLU A 124 4.94 -5.74 -8.79
C GLU A 124 4.29 -6.89 -7.99
N PHE A 125 4.98 -8.03 -7.88
CA PHE A 125 4.55 -9.13 -7.03
C PHE A 125 4.44 -8.70 -5.56
N ALA A 126 5.46 -8.04 -5.01
CA ALA A 126 5.44 -7.55 -3.63
C ALA A 126 4.29 -6.55 -3.40
N CYS A 127 4.01 -5.69 -4.37
CA CYS A 127 2.88 -4.77 -4.31
C CYS A 127 1.54 -5.53 -4.24
N HIS A 128 1.34 -6.51 -5.11
CA HIS A 128 0.14 -7.33 -5.11
C HIS A 128 -0.01 -8.20 -3.86
N ALA A 129 1.07 -8.80 -3.37
CA ALA A 129 1.03 -9.73 -2.24
C ALA A 129 0.88 -9.00 -0.90
N PHE A 130 1.56 -7.87 -0.72
CA PHE A 130 1.64 -7.21 0.59
C PHE A 130 0.81 -5.93 0.65
N ILE A 131 0.90 -5.07 -0.36
CA ILE A 131 0.26 -3.74 -0.30
C ILE A 131 -1.24 -3.85 -0.56
N LYS A 132 -1.64 -4.61 -1.60
CA LYS A 132 -3.06 -4.90 -1.83
C LYS A 132 -3.69 -5.60 -0.62
N GLN A 133 -2.98 -6.58 -0.03
CA GLN A 133 -3.48 -7.30 1.13
C GLN A 133 -3.61 -6.38 2.36
N TYR A 134 -2.61 -5.53 2.62
CA TYR A 134 -2.66 -4.55 3.70
C TYR A 134 -3.87 -3.59 3.58
N ILE A 135 -4.12 -3.06 2.37
CA ILE A 135 -5.27 -2.16 2.13
C ILE A 135 -6.59 -2.91 2.28
N LYS A 136 -6.64 -4.19 1.86
CA LYS A 136 -7.81 -5.04 2.03
C LYS A 136 -8.09 -5.35 3.51
N ASP A 137 -7.06 -5.64 4.29
CA ASP A 137 -7.17 -5.91 5.72
C ASP A 137 -7.63 -4.67 6.48
N MET A 138 -7.11 -3.49 6.10
CA MET A 138 -7.62 -2.21 6.60
C MET A 138 -9.10 -2.01 6.25
N GLY A 139 -9.52 -2.34 5.02
CA GLY A 139 -10.92 -2.19 4.61
C GLY A 139 -11.89 -3.15 5.27
N THR A 140 -11.40 -4.34 5.60
CA THR A 140 -12.14 -5.35 6.37
C THR A 140 -12.28 -4.92 7.83
N THR A 141 -11.24 -4.30 8.39
CA THR A 141 -11.26 -3.75 9.76
C THR A 141 -12.12 -2.48 9.84
N GLY A 142 -12.17 -1.72 8.75
CA GLY A 142 -12.94 -0.49 8.63
C GLY A 142 -12.40 0.66 9.49
N VAL A 143 -13.09 1.79 9.39
CA VAL A 143 -12.88 2.98 10.22
C VAL A 143 -14.16 3.27 10.98
N THR A 144 -14.08 3.35 12.30
CA THR A 144 -15.23 3.64 13.16
C THR A 144 -15.80 5.02 12.84
N LEU A 145 -17.12 5.11 12.70
CA LEU A 145 -17.81 6.38 12.58
C LEU A 145 -17.66 7.20 13.87
N PRO A 146 -17.73 8.55 13.79
CA PRO A 146 -17.61 9.40 14.97
C PRO A 146 -18.62 9.02 16.05
N GLU A 147 -18.13 8.85 17.28
CA GLU A 147 -18.99 8.63 18.45
C GLU A 147 -19.75 9.92 18.79
N LEU A 148 -21.02 9.77 19.17
CA LEU A 148 -21.84 10.89 19.61
C LEU A 148 -21.71 11.11 21.12
N PRO A 149 -21.81 12.37 21.59
CA PRO A 149 -21.74 12.66 23.02
C PRO A 149 -22.94 12.12 23.79
N GLY A 150 -22.70 11.64 25.01
CA GLY A 150 -23.72 11.09 25.90
C GLY A 150 -23.99 9.61 25.63
N ASP A 151 -25.23 9.17 25.87
CA ASP A 151 -25.69 7.79 25.63
C ASP A 151 -26.32 7.61 24.24
N LEU A 152 -26.21 8.62 23.36
CA LEU A 152 -26.82 8.62 22.03
C LEU A 152 -26.18 7.56 21.13
N LYS A 153 -27.02 6.75 20.48
CA LYS A 153 -26.59 5.70 19.55
C LYS A 153 -27.02 6.01 18.12
N LEU A 154 -26.15 5.65 17.17
CA LEU A 154 -26.46 5.65 15.75
C LEU A 154 -27.29 4.40 15.44
N THR A 155 -28.50 4.59 14.94
CA THR A 155 -29.40 3.51 14.50
C THR A 155 -29.82 3.71 13.05
N ASP A 156 -30.39 2.68 12.42
CA ASP A 156 -30.93 2.72 11.05
C ASP A 156 -30.00 3.39 10.02
N ILE A 157 -28.72 3.00 10.05
CA ILE A 157 -27.69 3.61 9.23
C ILE A 157 -27.96 3.34 7.74
N GLN A 158 -28.04 4.41 6.97
CA GLN A 158 -28.20 4.41 5.52
C GLN A 158 -26.94 4.93 4.86
N PHE A 159 -26.44 4.20 3.87
CA PHE A 159 -25.28 4.59 3.09
C PHE A 159 -25.68 4.91 1.65
N SER A 160 -25.15 6.00 1.11
CA SER A 160 -25.25 6.37 -0.30
C SER A 160 -23.98 7.09 -0.73
N GLN A 161 -23.67 7.03 -2.03
CA GLN A 161 -22.55 7.76 -2.62
C GLN A 161 -23.01 8.47 -3.90
N GLY A 162 -22.33 9.56 -4.23
CA GLY A 162 -22.54 10.31 -5.46
C GLY A 162 -21.24 10.97 -5.91
N GLU A 163 -21.29 11.73 -7.01
CA GLU A 163 -20.09 12.37 -7.55
C GLU A 163 -19.40 13.28 -6.51
N GLY A 164 -18.21 12.87 -6.08
CA GLY A 164 -17.38 13.60 -5.13
C GLY A 164 -17.81 13.51 -3.67
N TYR A 165 -18.81 12.68 -3.31
CA TYR A 165 -19.23 12.55 -1.91
C TYR A 165 -19.73 11.16 -1.51
N VAL A 166 -19.58 10.89 -0.21
CA VAL A 166 -20.23 9.79 0.50
C VAL A 166 -21.18 10.40 1.52
N LYS A 167 -22.40 9.85 1.62
CA LYS A 167 -23.42 10.28 2.56
C LYS A 167 -23.85 9.12 3.45
N ILE A 168 -23.77 9.38 4.76
CA ILE A 168 -24.22 8.46 5.80
C ILE A 168 -25.40 9.13 6.51
N GLY A 169 -26.58 8.55 6.40
CA GLY A 169 -27.78 8.90 7.18
C GLY A 169 -27.94 7.94 8.34
N PHE A 170 -28.55 8.38 9.43
CA PHE A 170 -28.83 7.56 10.62
C PHE A 170 -29.91 8.23 11.46
N ASP A 171 -30.56 7.42 12.29
CA ASP A 171 -31.43 7.87 13.35
C ASP A 171 -30.67 7.92 14.68
N LEU A 172 -31.25 8.63 15.66
CA LEU A 172 -30.68 8.80 17.00
C LEU A 172 -31.60 8.16 18.03
N GLU A 173 -31.01 7.32 18.89
CA GLU A 173 -31.66 6.74 20.07
C GLU A 173 -30.94 7.14 21.36
#